data_AF-A0A919UDA6-F1
#
_entry.id   AF-A0A919UDA6-F1
#
_cell.length_a   1.000
_cell.length_b   1.000
_cell.length_c   1.000
_cell.angle_alpha   90.00
_cell.angle_beta   90.00
_cell.angle_gamma   90.00
#
_symmetry.space_group_name_H-M   'P 1'
#
loop_
_entity.id
_entity.type
_entity.pdbx_description
1 polymer ?
#
loop_
_entity_poly.entity_id
_entity_poly.type
_entity_poly.pdbx_seq_one_letter_code
_entity_poly.pdbx_strand_id
1 'polypeptide(L)'
;MTGTAPDFDRMTKEEIANWLLEADDITAWREWAKPSSPSGTFVQVDPTGEAVERVVTVKMPGDMVARLDSAAGRDRAGRSGIIRAAVEEYLERHQGEAA
;
A
#
# COMPACT_ATOMS: atom_id res chain seq x y z
N MET A 1 -19.70 -34.05 0.54
CA MET A 1 -20.54 -33.72 -0.62
C MET A 1 -19.67 -32.99 -1.65
N THR A 2 -19.46 -33.55 -2.83
CA THR A 2 -18.80 -32.85 -3.95
C THR A 2 -19.85 -31.98 -4.66
N GLY A 3 -20.24 -30.89 -3.99
CA GLY A 3 -21.12 -29.86 -4.52
C GLY A 3 -20.29 -28.70 -5.05
N THR A 4 -20.69 -28.14 -6.17
CA THR A 4 -20.20 -26.87 -6.72
C THR A 4 -20.02 -25.82 -5.61
N ALA A 5 -18.91 -25.08 -5.63
CA ALA A 5 -18.67 -24.03 -4.64
C ALA A 5 -19.83 -23.00 -4.62
N PRO A 6 -20.21 -22.46 -3.44
CA PRO A 6 -21.28 -21.48 -3.34
C PRO A 6 -20.96 -20.20 -4.12
N ASP A 7 -21.98 -19.59 -4.72
CA ASP A 7 -21.89 -18.29 -5.34
C ASP A 7 -22.25 -17.20 -4.32
N PHE A 8 -21.24 -16.74 -3.58
CA PHE A 8 -21.41 -15.79 -2.47
C PHE A 8 -21.87 -14.40 -2.92
N ASP A 9 -21.72 -14.04 -4.19
CA ASP A 9 -22.18 -12.74 -4.74
C ASP A 9 -23.71 -12.67 -4.90
N ARG A 10 -24.37 -13.82 -4.91
CA ARG A 10 -25.83 -13.94 -5.07
C ARG A 10 -26.55 -14.30 -3.76
N MET A 11 -25.79 -14.52 -2.69
CA MET A 11 -26.32 -14.84 -1.37
C MET A 11 -26.49 -13.58 -0.53
N THR A 12 -27.54 -13.55 0.26
CA THR A 12 -27.72 -12.57 1.34
C THR A 12 -26.77 -12.86 2.50
N LYS A 13 -26.56 -11.87 3.38
CA LYS A 13 -25.72 -12.04 4.58
C LYS A 13 -26.20 -13.16 5.50
N GLU A 14 -27.52 -13.34 5.60
CA GLU A 14 -28.13 -14.39 6.41
C GLU A 14 -27.87 -15.78 5.80
N GLU A 15 -27.97 -15.91 4.48
CA GLU A 15 -27.64 -17.15 3.77
C GLU A 15 -26.16 -17.50 3.90
N ILE A 16 -25.27 -16.52 3.84
CA ILE A 16 -23.83 -16.73 4.07
C ILE A 16 -23.57 -17.18 5.50
N ALA A 17 -24.23 -16.57 6.49
CA ALA A 17 -24.10 -16.95 7.90
C ALA A 17 -24.60 -18.37 8.15
N ASN A 18 -25.75 -18.74 7.59
CA ASN A 18 -26.29 -20.10 7.70
C ASN A 18 -25.37 -21.13 7.05
N TRP A 19 -24.84 -20.84 5.86
CA TRP A 19 -23.87 -21.71 5.20
C TRP A 19 -22.61 -21.90 6.03
N LEU A 20 -22.07 -20.84 6.64
CA LEU A 20 -20.88 -20.91 7.50
C LEU A 20 -21.08 -21.78 8.75
N LEU A 21 -22.30 -21.86 9.27
CA LEU A 21 -22.62 -22.70 10.43
C LEU A 21 -22.69 -24.19 10.07
N GLU A 22 -22.99 -24.51 8.81
CA GLU A 22 -23.16 -25.89 8.33
C GLU A 22 -21.93 -26.42 7.58
N ALA A 23 -21.01 -25.55 7.18
CA ALA A 23 -19.85 -25.92 6.37
C ALA A 23 -18.73 -26.56 7.20
N ASP A 24 -18.35 -27.79 6.85
CA ASP A 24 -17.13 -28.44 7.36
C ASP A 24 -15.84 -27.82 6.79
N ASP A 25 -15.94 -27.13 5.64
CA ASP A 25 -14.83 -26.46 4.95
C ASP A 25 -15.24 -25.05 4.49
N ILE A 26 -14.56 -24.05 5.04
CA ILE A 26 -14.79 -22.63 4.76
C ILE A 26 -13.80 -22.04 3.74
N THR A 27 -13.02 -22.87 3.05
CA THR A 27 -11.99 -22.42 2.10
C THR A 27 -12.59 -21.59 0.96
N ALA A 28 -13.73 -22.02 0.39
CA ALA A 28 -14.42 -21.26 -0.66
C ALA A 28 -14.82 -19.85 -0.21
N TRP A 29 -15.35 -19.73 1.01
CA TRP A 29 -15.68 -18.44 1.60
C TRP A 29 -14.45 -17.59 1.83
N ARG A 30 -13.34 -18.17 2.33
CA ARG A 30 -12.09 -17.44 2.53
C ARG A 30 -11.52 -16.91 1.22
N GLU A 31 -11.55 -17.69 0.14
CA GLU A 31 -11.07 -17.24 -1.17
C GLU A 31 -11.93 -16.12 -1.74
N TRP A 32 -13.25 -16.16 -1.55
CA TRP A 32 -14.16 -15.06 -1.94
C TRP A 32 -14.02 -13.83 -1.05
N ALA A 33 -13.91 -14.02 0.27
CA ALA A 33 -13.81 -12.94 1.26
C ALA A 33 -12.42 -12.34 1.35
N LYS A 34 -11.41 -12.93 0.71
CA LYS A 34 -10.14 -12.26 0.49
C LYS A 34 -10.48 -10.93 -0.16
N PRO A 35 -10.20 -9.79 0.49
CA PRO A 35 -10.25 -8.53 -0.24
C PRO A 35 -9.37 -8.77 -1.45
N SER A 36 -9.92 -8.57 -2.66
CA SER A 36 -9.10 -8.43 -3.85
C SER A 36 -8.05 -7.43 -3.46
N SER A 37 -6.82 -7.91 -3.19
CA SER A 37 -5.82 -7.14 -2.47
C SER A 37 -5.79 -5.77 -3.10
N PRO A 38 -6.12 -4.69 -2.37
CA PRO A 38 -5.89 -3.38 -2.92
C PRO A 38 -4.39 -3.39 -3.18
N SER A 39 -4.01 -3.41 -4.46
CA SER A 39 -2.63 -3.22 -4.90
C SER A 39 -2.18 -1.77 -4.64
N GLY A 40 -2.74 -1.13 -3.62
CA GLY A 40 -2.55 0.25 -3.25
C GLY A 40 -1.78 0.32 -1.95
N THR A 41 -0.73 1.15 -1.95
CA THR A 41 -0.04 1.56 -0.75
C THR A 41 -1.03 2.23 0.21
N PHE A 42 -1.23 1.66 1.40
CA PHE A 42 -2.00 2.31 2.46
C PHE A 42 -1.18 3.49 3.00
N VAL A 43 -1.71 4.71 2.85
CA VAL A 43 -1.13 5.93 3.41
C VAL A 43 -1.96 6.34 4.63
N GLN A 44 -1.27 6.64 5.74
CA GLN A 44 -1.92 7.19 6.92
C GLN A 44 -2.34 8.64 6.62
N VAL A 45 -3.60 8.97 6.88
CA VAL A 45 -4.15 10.32 6.74
C VAL A 45 -4.54 10.89 8.10
N ASP A 46 -4.56 12.22 8.21
CA ASP A 46 -5.04 12.95 9.37
C ASP A 46 -6.58 13.06 9.38
N PRO A 47 -7.21 13.68 10.40
CA PRO A 47 -8.67 13.84 10.45
C PRO A 47 -9.29 14.69 9.32
N THR A 48 -8.47 15.46 8.59
CA THR A 48 -8.88 16.25 7.43
C THR A 48 -8.69 15.50 6.10
N GLY A 49 -8.08 14.32 6.14
CA GLY A 49 -7.80 13.48 4.98
C GLY A 49 -6.46 13.77 4.31
N GLU A 50 -5.61 14.61 4.91
CA GLU A 50 -4.27 14.89 4.39
C GLU A 50 -3.28 13.79 4.78
N ALA A 51 -2.37 13.43 3.86
CA ALA A 51 -1.36 12.42 4.13
C ALA A 51 -0.44 12.87 5.26
N VAL A 52 -0.28 12.02 6.28
CA VAL A 52 0.61 12.31 7.41
C VAL A 52 2.05 12.17 6.96
N GLU A 53 2.79 13.28 6.96
CA GLU A 53 4.23 13.25 6.74
C GLU A 53 4.93 12.49 7.89
N ARG A 54 5.77 11.52 7.54
CA ARG A 54 6.60 10.79 8.50
C ARG A 54 8.07 11.13 8.28
N VAL A 55 8.75 11.47 9.37
CA VAL A 55 10.21 11.64 9.35
C VAL A 55 10.85 10.26 9.21
N VAL A 56 11.69 10.11 8.18
CA VAL A 56 12.48 8.91 7.95
C VAL A 56 13.96 9.25 8.06
N THR A 57 14.72 8.34 8.67
CA THR A 57 16.19 8.46 8.75
C THR A 57 16.80 7.41 7.85
N VAL A 58 17.64 7.84 6.91
CA VAL A 58 18.35 6.96 5.98
C VAL A 58 19.85 7.04 6.24
N LYS A 59 20.56 5.91 6.09
CA LYS A 59 22.02 5.87 6.13
C LYS A 59 22.55 6.02 4.72
N MET A 60 23.49 6.94 4.52
CA MET A 60 24.07 7.24 3.21
C MET A 60 25.58 7.42 3.35
N PRO A 61 26.35 7.14 2.28
CA PRO A 61 27.77 7.49 2.21
C PRO A 61 27.99 8.99 2.46
N GLY A 62 29.07 9.34 3.17
CA GLY A 62 29.33 10.73 3.59
C GLY A 62 29.59 11.69 2.42
N ASP A 63 30.17 11.19 1.33
CA ASP A 63 30.36 11.93 0.08
C ASP A 63 29.00 12.28 -0.57
N MET A 64 28.02 11.39 -0.50
CA MET A 64 26.68 11.64 -1.00
C MET A 64 25.96 12.71 -0.17
N VAL A 65 26.14 12.69 1.15
CA VAL A 65 25.64 13.76 2.04
C VAL A 65 26.26 15.11 1.67
N ALA A 66 27.59 15.17 1.49
CA ALA A 66 28.26 16.40 1.10
C ALA A 66 27.76 16.95 -0.26
N ARG A 67 27.46 16.06 -1.21
CA ARG A 67 26.87 16.45 -2.51
C ARG A 67 25.46 17.01 -2.35
N LEU A 68 24.62 16.40 -1.52
CA LEU A 68 23.30 16.92 -1.20
C LEU A 68 23.39 18.29 -0.50
N ASP A 69 24.38 18.48 0.36
CA ASP A 69 24.60 19.76 1.07
C ASP A 69 24.96 20.89 0.12
N SER A 70 25.87 20.59 -0.83
CA SER A 70 26.24 21.53 -1.86
C SER A 70 25.07 21.87 -2.78
N ALA A 71 24.27 20.86 -3.17
CA ALA A 71 23.11 21.04 -4.04
C ALA A 71 21.97 21.82 -3.34
N ALA A 72 21.78 21.61 -2.04
CA ALA A 72 20.73 22.27 -1.26
C ALA A 72 21.00 23.76 -0.99
N GLY A 73 22.18 24.30 -1.34
CA GLY A 73 22.76 25.52 -0.80
C GLY A 73 21.87 26.78 -0.67
N ARG A 74 20.78 26.95 -1.43
CA ARG A 74 19.80 28.05 -1.27
C ARG A 74 18.34 27.61 -1.37
N ASP A 75 18.07 26.32 -1.44
CA ASP A 75 16.71 25.84 -1.63
C ASP A 75 15.97 25.81 -0.30
N ARG A 76 14.73 26.29 -0.29
CA ARG A 76 13.92 26.41 0.93
C ARG A 76 13.54 25.04 1.49
N ALA A 77 13.53 24.01 0.63
CA ALA A 77 13.21 22.63 0.99
C ALA A 77 14.41 21.82 1.51
N GLY A 78 15.65 22.30 1.32
CA GLY A 78 16.87 21.63 1.77
C GLY A 78 17.09 20.23 1.18
N ARG A 79 17.89 19.40 1.87
CA ARG A 79 18.21 18.02 1.46
C ARG A 79 16.97 17.17 1.21
N SER A 80 15.96 17.31 2.08
CA SER A 80 14.73 16.52 2.02
C SER A 80 13.91 16.81 0.77
N GLY A 81 13.90 18.06 0.29
CA GLY A 81 13.27 18.42 -0.99
C GLY A 81 13.92 17.72 -2.17
N ILE A 82 15.26 17.75 -2.23
CA ILE A 82 16.03 17.08 -3.28
C ILE A 82 15.78 15.57 -3.27
N ILE A 83 15.77 14.95 -2.09
CA ILE A 83 15.51 13.51 -1.95
C ILE A 83 14.09 13.17 -2.42
N ARG A 84 13.08 13.96 -2.04
CA ARG A 84 11.69 13.74 -2.49
C ARG A 84 11.56 13.81 -4.01
N ALA A 85 12.10 14.86 -4.62
CA ALA A 85 12.07 15.03 -6.08
C ALA A 85 12.78 13.88 -6.81
N ALA A 86 13.94 13.43 -6.31
CA ALA A 86 14.67 12.32 -6.89
C ALA A 86 13.91 10.99 -6.77
N VAL A 87 13.19 10.76 -5.67
CA VAL A 87 12.35 9.57 -5.48
C VAL A 87 11.13 9.62 -6.40
N GLU A 88 10.46 10.76 -6.53
CA GLU A 88 9.34 10.94 -7.46
C GLU A 88 9.78 10.70 -8.91
N GLU A 89 10.88 11.33 -9.35
CA GLU A 89 11.46 11.14 -10.68
C GLU A 89 11.84 9.68 -10.95
N TYR A 90 12.41 9.00 -9.94
CA TYR A 90 12.71 7.57 -10.04
C TYR A 90 11.44 6.75 -10.20
N LEU A 91 10.42 6.97 -9.37
CA LEU A 91 9.16 6.24 -9.41
C LEU A 91 8.43 6.46 -10.74
N GLU A 92 8.35 7.70 -11.22
CA GLU A 92 7.77 8.05 -12.53
C GLU A 92 8.45 7.31 -13.69
N ARG A 93 9.78 7.21 -13.66
CA ARG A 93 10.54 6.48 -14.69
C ARG A 93 10.35 4.97 -14.62
N HIS A 94 10.00 4.43 -13.46
CA HIS A 94 9.95 3.00 -13.18
C HIS A 94 8.55 2.53 -12.73
N GLN A 95 7.46 3.17 -13.20
CA GLN A 95 6.06 2.80 -12.91
C GLN A 95 5.63 1.43 -13.49
N GLY A 96 6.48 0.42 -13.39
CA GLY A 96 6.22 -0.97 -13.76
C GLY A 96 7.12 -1.99 -13.05
N GLU A 97 8.06 -1.59 -12.19
CA GLU A 97 8.99 -2.52 -11.52
C GLU A 97 8.71 -2.74 -10.02
N ALA A 98 7.80 -1.96 -9.43
CA ALA A 98 7.35 -2.12 -8.05
C ALA A 98 5.96 -2.76 -8.03
N ALA A 99 5.86 -4.03 -8.45
CA ALA A 99 4.70 -4.89 -8.27
C ALA A 99 5.16 -6.27 -7.76
#